data_AF-A0A7R9J4R7-F1
#
_entry.id   AF-A0A7R9J4R7-F1
#
_cell.length_a   1.000
_cell.length_b   1.000
_cell.length_c   1.000
_cell.angle_alpha   90.00
_cell.angle_beta   90.00
_cell.angle_gamma   90.00
#
_symmetry.space_group_name_H-M   'P 1'
#
loop_
_entity.id
_entity.type
_entity.pdbx_description
1 polymer ?
#
loop_
_entity_poly.entity_id
_entity_poly.type
_entity_poly.pdbx_seq_one_letter_code
_entity_poly.pdbx_strand_id
1 'polypeptide(L)'
;MEFNRNDHSHQRYNPLKGEWVLVSPHRTKRPWSGQVEPPAEEEHPEFDPKNPLCPGVTRANGEVTPVYKSTCTFNNDFPALLKDVPSPPKSEDPLFQMGPAQGECRVICFHPKSNITLPLMTIDEIRAVIDRWVEETNSLGTKYLWVQIFENRGDIMGCSNPHPHCQIWASSFFPNEPRIKDFHQKEYFKEHGRPLLMDYVAKELEKKEDNSHWVFHGIYYPPLLRSATIKKFMVGYEMLAQGQRDLTQEQAAEKLRELPEFHYKLLAKEN
;
A
#
# COMPACT_ATOMS: atom_id res chain seq x y z
N MET A 1 4.75 -37.68 -16.40
CA MET A 1 5.45 -36.46 -15.97
C MET A 1 4.79 -36.01 -14.68
N GLU A 2 5.55 -35.83 -13.60
CA GLU A 2 5.01 -35.41 -12.30
C GLU A 2 4.89 -33.88 -12.25
N PHE A 3 3.90 -33.37 -11.53
CA PHE A 3 3.71 -31.93 -11.38
C PHE A 3 4.80 -31.32 -10.49
N ASN A 4 5.43 -30.24 -10.95
CA ASN A 4 6.36 -29.44 -10.17
C ASN A 4 5.92 -27.97 -10.17
N ARG A 5 5.54 -27.46 -9.00
CA ARG A 5 5.03 -26.09 -8.82
C ARG A 5 6.04 -24.98 -9.16
N ASN A 6 7.33 -25.28 -9.16
CA ASN A 6 8.40 -24.32 -9.43
C ASN A 6 8.72 -24.19 -10.93
N ASP A 7 8.22 -25.12 -11.76
CA ASP A 7 8.51 -25.15 -13.19
C ASP A 7 7.24 -25.07 -14.05
N HIS A 8 6.15 -25.72 -13.62
CA HIS A 8 4.91 -25.80 -14.37
C HIS A 8 3.94 -24.66 -14.03
N SER A 9 3.31 -24.09 -15.06
CA SER A 9 2.25 -23.11 -14.89
C SER A 9 1.04 -23.72 -14.15
N HIS A 10 0.44 -22.95 -13.26
CA HIS A 10 -0.72 -23.36 -12.47
C HIS A 10 -1.55 -22.14 -12.07
N GLN A 11 -2.72 -22.36 -11.47
CA GLN A 11 -3.50 -21.29 -10.87
C GLN A 11 -3.54 -21.44 -9.34
N ARG A 12 -3.59 -20.31 -8.63
CA ARG A 12 -3.80 -20.26 -7.18
C ARG A 12 -5.03 -19.44 -6.88
N TYR A 13 -5.85 -19.91 -5.94
CA TYR A 13 -7.07 -19.23 -5.55
C TYR A 13 -6.79 -18.20 -4.46
N ASN A 14 -7.36 -17.01 -4.58
CA ASN A 14 -7.38 -15.98 -3.56
C ASN A 14 -8.72 -16.04 -2.81
N PRO A 15 -8.75 -16.57 -1.58
CA PRO A 15 -10.01 -16.76 -0.85
C PRO A 15 -10.60 -15.44 -0.31
N LEU A 16 -9.82 -14.36 -0.24
CA LEU A 16 -10.35 -13.04 0.14
C LEU A 16 -11.10 -12.35 -1.00
N LYS A 17 -10.79 -12.69 -2.25
CA LYS A 17 -11.38 -12.05 -3.43
C LYS A 17 -12.28 -12.94 -4.26
N GLY A 18 -12.21 -14.26 -4.05
CA GLY A 18 -12.96 -15.21 -4.86
C GLY A 18 -12.37 -15.44 -6.25
N GLU A 19 -11.09 -15.14 -6.46
CA GLU A 19 -10.46 -15.06 -7.78
C GLU A 19 -9.31 -16.06 -7.96
N TRP A 20 -9.06 -16.50 -9.19
CA TRP A 20 -7.91 -17.32 -9.56
C TRP A 20 -6.80 -16.46 -10.16
N VAL A 21 -5.57 -16.69 -9.71
CA VAL A 21 -4.36 -16.04 -10.22
C VAL A 21 -3.52 -17.06 -10.98
N LEU A 22 -3.19 -16.76 -12.25
CA LEU A 22 -2.25 -17.55 -13.03
C LEU A 22 -0.82 -17.34 -12.51
N VAL A 23 -0.11 -18.45 -12.29
CA VAL A 23 1.30 -18.48 -11.89
C VAL A 23 2.10 -19.19 -12.97
N SER A 24 3.10 -18.52 -13.52
CA SER A 24 3.98 -19.01 -14.60
C SER A 24 5.46 -18.87 -14.18
N PRO A 25 5.99 -19.77 -13.33
CA PRO A 25 7.29 -19.58 -12.67
C PRO A 25 8.47 -19.37 -13.63
N HIS A 26 8.43 -19.99 -14.82
CA HIS A 26 9.48 -19.90 -15.82
C HIS A 26 9.60 -18.51 -16.49
N ARG A 27 8.61 -17.62 -16.34
CA ARG A 27 8.58 -16.31 -17.01
C ARG A 27 9.72 -15.39 -16.58
N THR A 28 10.21 -15.52 -15.35
CA THR A 28 11.38 -14.76 -14.86
C THR A 28 12.69 -15.13 -15.55
N LYS A 29 12.77 -16.31 -16.17
CA LYS A 29 13.95 -16.75 -16.96
C LYS A 29 14.03 -16.09 -18.34
N ARG A 30 12.97 -15.39 -18.78
CA ARG A 30 12.93 -14.73 -20.09
C ARG A 30 13.96 -13.57 -20.10
N PRO A 31 14.88 -13.53 -21.07
CA PRO A 31 15.79 -12.40 -21.23
C PRO A 31 15.01 -11.08 -21.35
N TRP A 32 15.37 -10.10 -20.52
CA TRP A 32 14.76 -8.77 -20.55
C TRP A 32 15.54 -7.86 -21.51
N SER A 33 14.87 -7.39 -22.55
CA SER A 33 15.42 -6.43 -23.53
C SER A 33 14.57 -5.15 -23.64
N GLY A 34 13.63 -4.95 -22.72
CA GLY A 34 12.77 -3.78 -22.69
C GLY A 34 13.36 -2.63 -21.89
N GLN A 35 12.53 -1.61 -21.63
CA GLN A 35 12.90 -0.44 -20.83
C GLN A 35 13.50 -0.83 -19.49
N VAL A 36 14.61 -0.19 -19.13
CA VAL A 36 15.22 -0.29 -17.81
C VAL A 36 15.11 1.11 -17.21
N GLU A 37 14.37 1.24 -16.10
CA GLU A 37 14.36 2.51 -15.38
C GLU A 37 15.72 2.74 -14.72
N PRO A 38 16.20 4.00 -14.72
CA PRO A 38 17.37 4.36 -13.95
C PRO A 38 17.11 4.12 -12.45
N PRO A 39 18.17 3.86 -11.65
CA PRO A 39 18.06 3.92 -10.21
C PRO A 39 17.49 5.29 -9.79
N ALA A 40 16.64 5.30 -8.77
CA ALA A 40 16.20 6.55 -8.15
C ALA A 40 17.38 7.17 -7.40
N GLU A 41 18.16 7.99 -8.10
CA GLU A 41 19.20 8.85 -7.52
C GLU A 41 18.63 10.23 -7.28
N GLU A 42 18.00 10.44 -6.13
CA GLU A 42 17.75 11.80 -5.66
C GLU A 42 18.14 11.91 -4.18
N GLU A 43 19.29 12.54 -3.94
CA GLU A 43 19.54 13.20 -2.66
C GLU A 43 18.62 14.41 -2.60
N HIS A 44 17.45 14.23 -2.00
CA HIS A 44 16.59 15.36 -1.69
C HIS A 44 17.22 16.17 -0.54
N PRO A 45 17.08 17.51 -0.56
CA PRO A 45 17.46 18.31 0.59
C PRO A 45 16.59 17.94 1.80
N GLU A 46 17.13 18.15 3.01
CA GLU A 46 16.36 17.95 4.25
C GLU A 46 15.08 18.80 4.26
N PHE A 47 15.18 20.03 3.76
CA PHE A 47 14.09 20.99 3.65
C PHE A 47 14.12 21.63 2.26
N ASP A 48 12.95 21.75 1.63
CA ASP A 48 12.78 22.49 0.38
C ASP A 48 11.76 23.61 0.60
N PRO A 49 12.16 24.89 0.50
CA PRO A 49 11.26 26.03 0.69
C PRO A 49 10.15 26.12 -0.37
N LYS A 50 10.25 25.34 -1.46
CA LYS A 50 9.23 25.25 -2.51
C LYS A 50 8.31 24.04 -2.37
N ASN A 51 8.60 23.13 -1.45
CA ASN A 51 7.80 21.94 -1.27
C ASN A 51 6.65 22.20 -0.27
N PRO A 52 5.38 22.17 -0.72
CA PRO A 52 4.24 22.52 0.14
C PRO A 52 4.01 21.55 1.30
N LEU A 53 4.64 20.36 1.31
CA LEU A 53 4.57 19.41 2.41
C LEU A 53 5.58 19.72 3.53
N CYS A 54 6.57 20.57 3.26
CA CYS A 54 7.56 20.97 4.26
C CYS A 54 6.96 21.91 5.34
N PRO A 55 7.44 21.83 6.59
CA PRO A 55 6.97 22.70 7.68
C PRO A 55 7.07 24.20 7.35
N GLY A 56 5.99 24.95 7.51
CA GLY A 56 5.97 26.40 7.30
C GLY A 56 5.94 26.85 5.83
N VAL A 57 5.81 25.93 4.87
CA VAL A 57 5.70 26.27 3.44
C VAL A 57 4.24 26.46 3.04
N THR A 58 3.99 27.46 2.20
CA THR A 58 2.66 27.76 1.65
C THR A 58 2.24 26.70 0.62
N ARG A 59 1.01 26.21 0.75
CA ARG A 59 0.40 25.25 -0.16
C ARG A 59 -0.33 25.89 -1.32
N ALA A 60 -0.84 25.07 -2.23
CA ALA A 60 -1.49 25.54 -3.46
C ALA A 60 -2.78 26.34 -3.19
N ASN A 61 -3.46 26.05 -2.08
CA ASN A 61 -4.65 26.78 -1.64
C ASN A 61 -4.33 28.10 -0.88
N GLY A 62 -3.05 28.44 -0.70
CA GLY A 62 -2.61 29.62 0.04
C GLY A 62 -2.50 29.44 1.57
N GLU A 63 -2.92 28.30 2.11
CA GLU A 63 -2.69 27.96 3.51
C GLU A 63 -1.22 27.59 3.74
N VAL A 64 -0.75 27.74 4.98
CA VAL A 64 0.61 27.37 5.36
C VAL A 64 0.59 26.03 6.05
N THR A 65 1.42 25.09 5.60
CA THR A 65 1.62 23.82 6.30
C THR A 65 2.17 24.14 7.70
N PRO A 66 1.53 23.65 8.79
CA PRO A 66 1.96 23.96 10.15
C PRO A 66 3.45 23.71 10.36
N VAL A 67 4.08 24.40 11.31
CA VAL A 67 5.42 24.01 11.74
C VAL A 67 5.29 22.78 12.63
N TYR A 68 5.79 21.62 12.20
CA TYR A 68 5.69 20.35 12.90
C TYR A 68 7.05 19.69 13.12
N LYS A 69 7.14 18.82 14.12
CA LYS A 69 8.38 18.12 14.52
C LYS A 69 8.33 16.59 14.35
N SER A 70 7.17 16.04 14.01
CA SER A 70 6.95 14.61 13.81
C SER A 70 5.96 14.44 12.65
N THR A 71 4.73 13.99 12.89
CA THR A 71 3.70 13.83 11.86
C THR A 71 2.80 15.06 11.74
N CYS A 72 2.36 15.38 10.53
CA CYS A 72 1.43 16.48 10.26
C CYS A 72 0.29 16.01 9.36
N THR A 73 -0.95 16.30 9.76
CA THR A 73 -2.13 16.00 8.94
C THR A 73 -2.81 17.29 8.52
N PHE A 74 -3.27 17.33 7.27
CA PHE A 74 -4.13 18.39 6.77
C PHE A 74 -5.04 17.88 5.64
N ASN A 75 -6.08 18.66 5.33
CA ASN A 75 -6.99 18.34 4.22
C ASN A 75 -6.25 18.48 2.90
N ASN A 76 -6.46 17.54 1.98
CA ASN A 76 -5.88 17.61 0.66
C ASN A 76 -6.45 18.83 -0.09
N ASP A 77 -5.58 19.68 -0.63
CA ASP A 77 -5.97 20.88 -1.40
C ASP A 77 -6.73 20.53 -2.69
N PHE A 78 -6.50 19.32 -3.23
CA PHE A 78 -7.14 18.79 -4.44
C PHE A 78 -7.84 17.45 -4.11
N PRO A 79 -8.90 17.47 -3.30
CA PRO A 79 -9.49 16.25 -2.78
C PRO A 79 -10.29 15.52 -3.86
N ALA A 80 -10.15 14.19 -3.93
CA ALA A 80 -10.96 13.34 -4.81
C ALA A 80 -12.41 13.21 -4.33
N LEU A 81 -12.66 13.41 -3.03
CA LEU A 81 -13.97 13.37 -2.40
C LEU A 81 -14.22 14.67 -1.63
N LEU A 82 -15.42 15.21 -1.81
CA LEU A 82 -15.89 16.41 -1.11
C LEU A 82 -16.95 16.02 -0.07
N LYS A 83 -17.04 16.81 1.01
CA LYS A 83 -17.97 16.57 2.12
C LYS A 83 -19.41 16.75 1.68
N ASP A 84 -19.66 17.87 1.01
CA ASP A 84 -20.99 18.30 0.62
C ASP A 84 -21.08 18.34 -0.92
N VAL A 85 -21.57 17.25 -1.51
CA VAL A 85 -21.94 17.19 -2.93
C VAL A 85 -23.39 16.76 -3.09
N PRO A 86 -24.15 17.36 -4.03
CA PRO A 86 -25.51 16.92 -4.32
C PRO A 86 -25.55 15.44 -4.68
N SER A 87 -26.59 14.74 -4.22
CA SER A 87 -26.81 13.36 -4.66
C SER A 87 -27.16 13.33 -6.15
N PRO A 88 -26.63 12.37 -6.93
CA PRO A 88 -27.05 12.21 -8.31
C PRO A 88 -28.53 11.80 -8.38
N PRO A 89 -29.22 12.10 -9.51
CA PRO A 89 -30.60 11.65 -9.70
C PRO A 89 -30.67 10.13 -9.69
N LYS A 90 -31.77 9.59 -9.17
CA LYS A 90 -32.04 8.15 -9.27
C LYS A 90 -32.33 7.80 -10.72
N SER A 91 -31.71 6.72 -11.19
CA SER A 91 -31.98 6.13 -12.50
C SER A 91 -32.80 4.86 -12.31
N GLU A 92 -33.87 4.73 -13.09
CA GLU A 92 -34.65 3.48 -13.17
C GLU A 92 -34.03 2.49 -14.18
N ASP A 93 -33.04 2.92 -14.95
CA ASP A 93 -32.37 2.06 -15.94
C ASP A 93 -31.32 1.18 -15.26
N PRO A 94 -31.45 -0.16 -15.28
CA PRO A 94 -30.54 -1.07 -14.57
C PRO A 94 -29.09 -1.05 -15.09
N LEU A 95 -28.82 -0.51 -16.28
CA LEU A 95 -27.49 -0.44 -16.87
C LEU A 95 -26.78 0.90 -16.60
N PHE A 96 -27.54 1.97 -16.40
CA PHE A 96 -27.00 3.33 -16.23
C PHE A 96 -27.32 3.86 -14.83
N GLN A 97 -26.59 3.35 -13.85
CA GLN A 97 -26.77 3.67 -12.43
C GLN A 97 -25.70 4.65 -11.94
N MET A 98 -26.08 5.59 -11.08
CA MET A 98 -25.18 6.51 -10.39
C MET A 98 -25.47 6.49 -8.88
N GLY A 99 -24.41 6.52 -8.07
CA GLY A 99 -24.51 6.56 -6.61
C GLY A 99 -23.86 7.82 -6.03
N PRO A 100 -24.32 8.28 -4.85
CA PRO A 100 -23.67 9.38 -4.15
C PRO A 100 -22.24 9.02 -3.75
N ALA A 101 -21.34 10.00 -3.85
CA ALA A 101 -19.93 9.87 -3.49
C ALA A 101 -19.46 11.08 -2.68
N GLN A 102 -19.68 11.02 -1.36
CA GLN A 102 -19.21 12.03 -0.41
C GLN A 102 -18.07 11.47 0.43
N GLY A 103 -17.17 12.34 0.89
CA GLY A 103 -16.01 11.92 1.65
C GLY A 103 -15.10 13.05 2.10
N GLU A 104 -13.93 12.66 2.61
CA GLU A 104 -12.86 13.57 3.00
C GLU A 104 -11.51 12.98 2.61
N CYS A 105 -10.66 13.79 1.97
CA CYS A 105 -9.30 13.42 1.61
C CYS A 105 -8.30 14.20 2.47
N ARG A 106 -7.37 13.50 3.11
CA ARG A 106 -6.30 14.09 3.92
C ARG A 106 -4.93 13.61 3.44
N VAL A 107 -3.91 14.41 3.74
CA VAL A 107 -2.49 14.07 3.59
C VAL A 107 -1.88 13.97 4.99
N ILE A 108 -1.09 12.92 5.23
CA ILE A 108 -0.28 12.79 6.45
C ILE A 108 1.19 12.82 6.04
N CYS A 109 1.91 13.86 6.44
CA CYS A 109 3.38 13.88 6.38
C CYS A 109 3.93 13.06 7.55
N PHE A 110 4.88 12.16 7.28
CA PHE A 110 5.44 11.25 8.29
C PHE A 110 6.51 11.90 9.15
N HIS A 111 7.27 12.83 8.58
CA HIS A 111 8.45 13.41 9.22
C HIS A 111 8.73 14.81 8.63
N PRO A 112 9.24 15.80 9.39
CA PRO A 112 9.51 17.16 8.87
C PRO A 112 10.60 17.23 7.80
N LYS A 113 11.39 16.17 7.62
CA LYS A 113 12.53 16.11 6.70
C LYS A 113 12.16 15.36 5.42
N SER A 114 12.35 15.99 4.27
CA SER A 114 12.04 15.41 2.95
C SER A 114 12.98 14.29 2.53
N ASN A 115 14.17 14.21 3.12
CA ASN A 115 15.20 13.22 2.77
C ASN A 115 15.13 11.94 3.61
N ILE A 116 14.14 11.81 4.49
CA ILE A 116 13.88 10.61 5.30
C ILE A 116 12.73 9.83 4.68
N THR A 117 12.81 8.50 4.78
CA THR A 117 11.73 7.59 4.39
C THR A 117 11.48 6.59 5.51
N LEU A 118 10.32 5.92 5.55
CA LEU A 118 9.96 4.99 6.62
C LEU A 118 11.11 4.02 7.04
N PRO A 119 11.85 3.37 6.11
CA PRO A 119 12.96 2.48 6.48
C PRO A 119 14.18 3.16 7.13
N LEU A 120 14.26 4.49 7.10
CA LEU A 120 15.33 5.28 7.69
C LEU A 120 14.90 5.99 8.99
N MET A 121 13.63 5.88 9.36
CA MET A 121 13.09 6.42 10.60
C MET A 121 13.45 5.52 11.77
N THR A 122 13.60 6.10 12.95
CA THR A 122 13.68 5.38 14.21
C THR A 122 12.35 4.68 14.53
N ILE A 123 12.38 3.70 15.43
CA ILE A 123 11.18 2.98 15.86
C ILE A 123 10.14 3.94 16.47
N ASP A 124 10.58 4.92 17.27
CA ASP A 124 9.69 5.90 17.90
C ASP A 124 9.03 6.82 16.87
N GLU A 125 9.75 7.20 15.81
CA GLU A 125 9.20 7.98 14.69
C GLU A 125 8.17 7.16 13.89
N ILE A 126 8.45 5.87 13.62
CA ILE A 126 7.49 4.98 12.95
C ILE A 126 6.25 4.78 13.83
N ARG A 127 6.43 4.64 15.14
CA ARG A 127 5.31 4.54 16.09
C ARG A 127 4.44 5.79 16.03
N ALA A 128 5.02 6.98 15.97
CA ALA A 128 4.26 8.22 15.84
C ALA A 128 3.44 8.29 14.53
N VAL A 129 3.92 7.68 13.44
CA VAL A 129 3.16 7.50 12.19
C VAL A 129 1.96 6.58 12.40
N ILE A 130 2.17 5.43 13.05
CA ILE A 130 1.10 4.46 13.33
C ILE A 130 0.06 5.06 14.29
N ASP A 131 0.49 5.75 15.34
CA ASP A 131 -0.40 6.43 16.27
C ASP A 131 -1.26 7.46 15.52
N ARG A 132 -0.67 8.23 14.60
CA ARG A 132 -1.43 9.15 13.75
C ARG A 132 -2.42 8.43 12.83
N TRP A 133 -2.05 7.29 12.23
CA TRP A 133 -3.00 6.49 11.45
C TRP A 133 -4.20 6.06 12.29
N VAL A 134 -3.97 5.58 13.51
CA VAL A 134 -5.03 5.17 14.44
C VAL A 134 -5.93 6.36 14.82
N GLU A 135 -5.35 7.51 15.17
CA GLU A 135 -6.08 8.75 15.47
C GLU A 135 -7.01 9.16 14.33
N GLU A 136 -6.49 9.17 13.10
CA GLU A 136 -7.22 9.58 11.90
C GLU A 136 -8.31 8.59 11.52
N THR A 137 -8.04 7.29 11.58
CA THR A 137 -9.05 6.24 11.35
C THR A 137 -10.17 6.33 12.37
N ASN A 138 -9.86 6.49 13.66
CA ASN A 138 -10.88 6.62 14.70
C ASN A 138 -11.72 7.90 14.50
N SER A 139 -11.07 9.03 14.22
CA SER A 139 -11.76 10.30 13.96
C SER A 139 -12.70 10.21 12.75
N LEU A 140 -12.18 9.77 11.60
CA LEU A 140 -12.94 9.71 10.35
C LEU A 140 -13.99 8.59 10.37
N GLY A 141 -13.71 7.47 11.05
CA GLY A 141 -14.63 6.33 11.18
C GLY A 141 -15.89 6.63 11.98
N THR A 142 -15.92 7.72 12.77
CA THR A 142 -17.18 8.21 13.39
C THR A 142 -18.14 8.85 12.39
N LYS A 143 -17.67 9.22 11.20
CA LYS A 143 -18.41 10.00 10.19
C LYS A 143 -18.62 9.26 8.88
N TYR A 144 -17.65 8.44 8.50
CA TYR A 144 -17.60 7.77 7.20
C TYR A 144 -17.66 6.26 7.34
N LEU A 145 -18.24 5.60 6.36
CA LEU A 145 -18.42 4.15 6.34
C LEU A 145 -17.09 3.42 6.14
N TRP A 146 -16.18 4.00 5.37
CA TRP A 146 -14.86 3.43 5.09
C TRP A 146 -13.77 4.49 5.20
N VAL A 147 -12.63 4.12 5.78
CA VAL A 147 -11.43 4.96 5.86
C VAL A 147 -10.27 4.19 5.26
N GLN A 148 -9.79 4.63 4.11
CA GLN A 148 -8.64 4.03 3.42
C GLN A 148 -7.39 4.86 3.68
N ILE A 149 -6.44 4.30 4.42
CA ILE A 149 -5.07 4.81 4.49
C ILE A 149 -4.25 4.12 3.41
N PHE A 150 -3.47 4.88 2.64
CA PHE A 150 -2.57 4.33 1.61
C PHE A 150 -1.39 5.28 1.32
N GLU A 151 -0.26 4.70 0.94
CA GLU A 151 0.95 5.41 0.54
C GLU A 151 1.29 5.04 -0.91
N ASN A 152 1.50 6.06 -1.75
CA ASN A 152 2.11 5.89 -3.07
C ASN A 152 3.55 6.39 -2.97
N ARG A 153 4.52 5.52 -3.22
CA ARG A 153 5.95 5.85 -3.07
C ARG A 153 6.73 5.68 -4.37
N GLY A 154 7.45 6.74 -4.73
CA GLY A 154 8.30 6.81 -5.92
C GLY A 154 7.52 7.11 -7.20
N ASP A 155 8.19 7.74 -8.15
CA ASP A 155 7.60 8.24 -9.40
C ASP A 155 6.92 7.14 -10.21
N ILE A 156 7.50 5.94 -10.20
CA ILE A 156 6.96 4.74 -10.87
C ILE A 156 5.56 4.39 -10.34
N MET A 157 5.27 4.72 -9.09
CA MET A 157 3.97 4.47 -8.44
C MET A 157 3.04 5.69 -8.50
N GLY A 158 3.38 6.72 -9.28
CA GLY A 158 2.58 7.94 -9.44
C GLY A 158 2.70 8.92 -8.26
N CYS A 159 3.74 8.79 -7.44
CA CYS A 159 4.04 9.80 -6.42
C CYS A 159 4.63 11.05 -7.09
N SER A 160 4.04 12.22 -6.85
CA SER A 160 4.49 13.48 -7.45
C SER A 160 5.26 14.39 -6.48
N ASN A 161 5.41 13.99 -5.22
CA ASN A 161 6.13 14.77 -4.21
C ASN A 161 7.03 13.85 -3.37
N PRO A 162 8.34 14.15 -3.26
CA PRO A 162 9.31 13.27 -2.60
C PRO A 162 9.24 13.29 -1.07
N HIS A 163 8.56 14.26 -0.47
CA HIS A 163 8.45 14.37 0.98
C HIS A 163 7.69 13.14 1.55
N PRO A 164 8.14 12.51 2.65
CA PRO A 164 7.55 11.26 3.12
C PRO A 164 6.12 11.48 3.63
N HIS A 165 5.14 10.89 2.96
CA HIS A 165 3.74 11.07 3.29
C HIS A 165 2.87 9.89 2.85
N CYS A 166 1.69 9.78 3.44
CA CYS A 166 0.59 8.99 2.92
C CYS A 166 -0.66 9.86 2.72
N GLN A 167 -1.71 9.23 2.22
CA GLN A 167 -3.03 9.82 2.09
C GLN A 167 -4.06 9.01 2.86
N ILE A 168 -5.16 9.69 3.20
CA ILE A 168 -6.36 9.06 3.72
C ILE A 168 -7.54 9.50 2.88
N TRP A 169 -8.27 8.55 2.32
CA TRP A 169 -9.55 8.80 1.67
C TRP A 169 -10.65 8.13 2.48
N ALA A 170 -11.50 8.94 3.11
CA ALA A 170 -12.67 8.47 3.83
C ALA A 170 -13.92 8.66 2.97
N SER A 171 -14.75 7.62 2.86
CA SER A 171 -15.91 7.58 1.97
C SER A 171 -17.20 7.21 2.70
N SER A 172 -18.28 7.87 2.30
CA SER A 172 -19.67 7.57 2.72
C SER A 172 -20.20 6.24 2.16
N PHE A 173 -19.55 5.70 1.13
CA PHE A 173 -19.86 4.44 0.50
C PHE A 173 -18.78 3.40 0.78
N PHE A 174 -19.11 2.12 0.59
CA PHE A 174 -18.19 1.01 0.78
C PHE A 174 -17.47 0.67 -0.54
N PRO A 175 -16.15 0.88 -0.66
CA PRO A 175 -15.44 0.65 -1.92
C PRO A 175 -15.41 -0.81 -2.36
N ASN A 176 -15.11 -1.07 -3.63
CA ASN A 176 -15.21 -2.40 -4.24
C ASN A 176 -14.34 -3.47 -3.56
N GLU A 177 -13.05 -3.17 -3.37
CA GLU A 177 -12.10 -4.12 -2.78
C GLU A 177 -12.49 -4.56 -1.37
N PRO A 178 -12.73 -3.65 -0.40
CA PRO A 178 -13.13 -4.07 0.92
C PRO A 178 -14.53 -4.69 0.95
N ARG A 179 -15.46 -4.30 0.07
CA ARG A 179 -16.77 -4.95 -0.07
C ARG A 179 -16.66 -6.41 -0.51
N ILE A 180 -15.80 -6.71 -1.47
CA ILE A 180 -15.55 -8.10 -1.92
C ILE A 180 -14.94 -8.92 -0.78
N LYS A 181 -13.95 -8.35 -0.07
CA LYS A 181 -13.29 -9.02 1.06
C LYS A 181 -14.22 -9.25 2.24
N ASP A 182 -15.07 -8.29 2.57
CA ASP A 182 -16.11 -8.43 3.60
C ASP A 182 -17.05 -9.59 3.26
N PHE A 183 -17.52 -9.65 2.01
CA PHE A 183 -18.36 -10.73 1.52
C PHE A 183 -17.71 -12.10 1.72
N HIS A 184 -16.48 -12.31 1.20
CA HIS A 184 -15.84 -13.63 1.28
C HIS A 184 -15.45 -14.04 2.70
N GLN A 185 -15.04 -13.10 3.56
CA GLN A 185 -14.80 -13.38 4.97
C GLN A 185 -16.08 -13.79 5.68
N LYS A 186 -17.20 -13.12 5.38
CA LYS A 186 -18.51 -13.43 5.96
C LYS A 186 -19.02 -14.80 5.52
N GLU A 187 -18.90 -15.14 4.23
CA GLU A 187 -19.29 -16.46 3.73
C GLU A 187 -18.45 -17.57 4.36
N TYR A 188 -17.13 -17.39 4.45
CA TYR A 188 -16.25 -18.35 5.12
C TYR A 188 -16.64 -18.52 6.60
N PHE A 189 -16.89 -17.42 7.31
CA PHE A 189 -17.29 -17.46 8.71
C PHE A 189 -18.63 -18.19 8.93
N LYS A 190 -19.62 -17.98 8.06
CA LYS A 190 -20.91 -18.71 8.12
C LYS A 190 -20.74 -20.21 7.99
N GLU A 191 -19.84 -20.66 7.12
CA GLU A 191 -19.61 -22.07 6.85
C GLU A 191 -18.72 -22.74 7.92
N HIS A 192 -17.67 -22.06 8.37
CA HIS A 192 -16.62 -22.65 9.21
C HIS A 192 -16.69 -22.25 10.68
N GLY A 193 -17.49 -21.24 11.03
CA GLY A 193 -17.60 -20.69 12.39
C GLY A 193 -16.35 -19.97 12.90
N ARG A 194 -15.34 -19.77 12.06
CA ARG A 194 -14.06 -19.12 12.39
C ARG A 194 -13.66 -18.12 11.31
N PRO A 195 -12.96 -17.02 11.63
CA PRO A 195 -12.54 -16.03 10.63
C PRO A 195 -11.53 -16.62 9.65
N LEU A 196 -11.75 -16.38 8.35
CA LEU A 196 -10.91 -16.86 7.26
C LEU A 196 -9.42 -16.62 7.50
N LEU A 197 -9.05 -15.39 7.88
CA LEU A 197 -7.65 -15.02 8.06
C LEU A 197 -7.01 -15.63 9.30
N MET A 198 -7.79 -15.95 10.34
CA MET A 198 -7.27 -16.65 11.52
C MET A 198 -6.92 -18.10 11.19
N ASP A 199 -7.79 -18.78 10.43
CA ASP A 199 -7.52 -20.12 9.94
C ASP A 199 -6.36 -20.14 8.94
N TYR A 200 -6.25 -19.12 8.08
CA TYR A 200 -5.13 -18.98 7.17
C TYR A 200 -3.80 -18.82 7.93
N VAL A 201 -3.74 -17.93 8.93
CA VAL A 201 -2.55 -17.73 9.77
C VAL A 201 -2.17 -19.02 10.51
N ALA A 202 -3.13 -19.75 11.08
CA ALA A 202 -2.87 -21.02 11.75
C ALA A 202 -2.22 -22.05 10.80
N LYS A 203 -2.73 -22.15 9.57
CA LYS A 203 -2.17 -23.04 8.55
C LYS A 203 -0.78 -22.63 8.07
N GLU A 204 -0.49 -21.33 7.99
CA GLU A 204 0.86 -20.87 7.67
C GLU A 204 1.85 -21.19 8.80
N LEU A 205 1.43 -21.04 10.06
CA LEU A 205 2.24 -21.36 11.23
C LEU A 205 2.57 -22.85 11.35
N GLU A 206 1.69 -23.75 10.91
CA GLU A 206 1.93 -25.20 10.87
C GLU A 206 3.11 -25.60 9.94
N LYS A 207 3.47 -24.76 8.97
CA LYS A 207 4.51 -25.07 7.97
C LYS A 207 5.95 -25.03 8.53
N LYS A 208 6.14 -24.71 9.81
CA LYS A 208 7.43 -24.75 10.54
C LYS A 208 8.58 -23.97 9.87
N GLU A 209 8.27 -22.88 9.17
CA GLU A 209 9.27 -21.86 8.86
C GLU A 209 9.58 -21.05 10.14
N ASP A 210 10.79 -20.48 10.26
CA ASP A 210 11.14 -19.61 11.40
C ASP A 210 10.24 -18.36 11.39
N ASN A 211 9.28 -18.35 12.31
CA ASN A 211 8.27 -17.29 12.50
C ASN A 211 8.46 -16.57 13.84
N SER A 212 9.68 -16.56 14.39
CA SER A 212 10.00 -16.07 15.75
C SER A 212 9.74 -14.57 15.97
N HIS A 213 9.51 -13.79 14.92
CA HIS A 213 9.35 -12.34 15.03
C HIS A 213 7.89 -11.87 14.90
N TRP A 214 7.16 -12.26 13.86
CA TRP A 214 5.78 -11.83 13.59
C TRP A 214 5.17 -12.68 12.45
N VAL A 215 3.85 -12.87 12.44
CA VAL A 215 3.13 -13.39 11.27
C VAL A 215 2.32 -12.26 10.67
N PHE A 216 2.72 -11.81 9.49
CA PHE A 216 1.97 -10.84 8.71
C PHE A 216 1.24 -11.53 7.58
N HIS A 217 -0.09 -11.44 7.62
CA HIS A 217 -0.89 -11.77 6.45
C HIS A 217 -0.87 -10.59 5.47
N GLY A 218 0.14 -10.58 4.60
CA GLY A 218 0.22 -9.65 3.48
C GLY A 218 -0.22 -10.33 2.20
N ILE A 219 -1.15 -9.72 1.46
CA ILE A 219 -1.36 -10.10 0.07
C ILE A 219 -0.38 -9.31 -0.78
N TYR A 220 0.67 -9.99 -1.25
CA TYR A 220 1.61 -9.38 -2.17
C TYR A 220 1.09 -9.49 -3.61
N TYR A 221 0.86 -8.33 -4.22
CA TYR A 221 0.63 -8.20 -5.65
C TYR A 221 1.85 -7.53 -6.29
N PRO A 222 2.85 -8.31 -6.72
CA PRO A 222 4.04 -7.75 -7.35
C PRO A 222 3.66 -6.98 -8.62
N PRO A 223 4.11 -5.72 -8.79
CA PRO A 223 3.86 -4.98 -10.02
C PRO A 223 4.55 -5.68 -11.19
N LEU A 224 3.96 -5.63 -12.39
CA LEU A 224 4.50 -6.21 -13.61
C LEU A 224 6.01 -5.96 -13.70
N LEU A 225 6.83 -7.01 -13.59
CA LEU A 225 8.28 -6.90 -13.57
C LEU A 225 8.74 -6.56 -14.99
N ARG A 226 8.94 -5.27 -15.24
CA ARG A 226 9.53 -4.76 -16.48
C ARG A 226 11.03 -4.47 -16.32
N SER A 227 11.70 -4.97 -15.29
CA SER A 227 13.15 -4.83 -15.19
C SER A 227 13.70 -5.82 -14.18
N ALA A 228 14.78 -6.51 -14.55
CA ALA A 228 15.54 -7.39 -13.65
C ALA A 228 16.51 -6.62 -12.74
N THR A 229 16.82 -5.36 -13.07
CA THR A 229 17.83 -4.54 -12.36
C THR A 229 17.22 -3.58 -11.36
N ILE A 230 15.92 -3.31 -11.44
CA ILE A 230 15.24 -2.43 -10.48
C ILE A 230 14.76 -3.27 -9.30
N LYS A 231 15.38 -3.06 -8.14
CA LYS A 231 14.83 -3.49 -6.85
C LYS A 231 13.56 -2.67 -6.59
N LYS A 232 12.39 -3.25 -6.83
CA LYS A 232 11.13 -2.63 -6.45
C LYS A 232 10.95 -2.79 -4.95
N PHE A 233 11.19 -1.72 -4.21
CA PHE A 233 11.02 -1.70 -2.76
C PHE A 233 9.53 -1.76 -2.40
N MET A 234 9.26 -2.53 -1.35
CA MET A 234 7.93 -2.80 -0.81
C MET A 234 7.29 -1.54 -0.24
N VAL A 235 6.06 -1.27 -0.63
CA VAL A 235 5.07 -0.54 0.19
C VAL A 235 3.79 -1.37 0.11
N GLY A 236 3.25 -1.75 1.27
CA GLY A 236 2.13 -2.67 1.35
C GLY A 236 1.33 -2.45 2.61
N TYR A 237 0.52 -1.39 2.63
CA TYR A 237 -0.83 -1.50 3.18
C TYR A 237 -1.77 -1.36 1.97
N GLU A 238 -2.11 -2.53 1.42
CA GLU A 238 -2.96 -2.75 0.24
C GLU A 238 -2.70 -1.81 -0.95
N MET A 239 -1.59 -2.02 -1.66
CA MET A 239 -1.49 -1.51 -3.02
C MET A 239 -2.39 -2.32 -3.95
N LEU A 240 -3.19 -1.60 -4.74
CA LEU A 240 -3.97 -2.06 -5.90
C LEU A 240 -3.07 -2.53 -7.07
N ALA A 241 -2.09 -3.37 -6.79
CA ALA A 241 -1.35 -4.05 -7.85
C ALA A 241 -2.15 -5.28 -8.32
N GLN A 242 -2.14 -5.52 -9.63
CA GLN A 242 -2.85 -6.66 -10.23
C GLN A 242 -2.14 -7.98 -9.90
N GLY A 243 -2.88 -9.09 -9.94
CA GLY A 243 -2.36 -10.45 -9.81
C GLY A 243 -1.12 -10.66 -10.70
N GLN A 244 0.01 -11.01 -10.08
CA GLN A 244 1.24 -11.21 -10.83
C GLN A 244 1.30 -12.61 -11.44
N ARG A 245 1.72 -12.66 -12.69
CA ARG A 245 1.87 -13.90 -13.46
C ARG A 245 3.21 -14.60 -13.28
N ASP A 246 4.24 -13.91 -12.81
CA ASP A 246 5.63 -14.25 -13.16
C ASP A 246 6.53 -14.65 -11.97
N LEU A 247 6.19 -14.31 -10.72
CA LEU A 247 6.93 -14.70 -9.50
C LEU A 247 5.97 -15.42 -8.54
N THR A 248 6.42 -16.49 -7.89
CA THR A 248 5.59 -17.13 -6.86
C THR A 248 5.67 -16.35 -5.55
N GLN A 249 4.68 -16.54 -4.67
CA GLN A 249 4.68 -15.93 -3.33
C GLN A 249 5.89 -16.38 -2.50
N GLU A 250 6.29 -17.65 -2.62
CA GLU A 250 7.45 -18.22 -1.92
C GLU A 250 8.76 -17.58 -2.40
N GLN A 251 8.94 -17.43 -3.72
CA GLN A 251 10.12 -16.78 -4.29
C GLN A 251 10.19 -15.30 -3.90
N ALA A 252 9.05 -14.61 -3.83
CA ALA A 252 9.00 -13.24 -3.34
C ALA A 252 9.41 -13.18 -1.87
N ALA A 253 8.84 -14.03 -1.01
CA ALA A 253 9.15 -14.08 0.42
C ALA A 253 10.63 -14.41 0.69
N GLU A 254 11.19 -15.41 -0.01
CA GLU A 254 12.62 -15.76 0.07
C GLU A 254 13.52 -14.57 -0.29
N LYS A 255 13.27 -13.92 -1.42
CA LYS A 255 14.03 -12.72 -1.83
C LYS A 255 14.00 -11.60 -0.80
N LEU A 256 12.91 -11.46 -0.05
CA LEU A 256 12.78 -10.45 0.99
C LEU A 256 13.56 -10.85 2.25
N ARG A 257 13.54 -12.13 2.63
CA ARG A 257 14.33 -12.66 3.76
C ARG A 257 15.84 -12.55 3.52
N GLU A 258 16.27 -12.60 2.27
CA GLU A 258 17.68 -12.45 1.88
C GLU A 258 18.18 -10.99 1.88
N LEU A 259 17.31 -9.98 2.09
CA LEU A 259 17.74 -8.59 2.14
C LEU A 259 18.45 -8.27 3.47
N PRO A 260 19.44 -7.36 3.47
CA PRO A 260 20.10 -6.92 4.70
C PRO A 260 19.14 -6.29 5.70
N GLU A 261 19.35 -6.54 6.99
CA GLU A 261 18.61 -5.87 8.09
C GLU A 261 18.81 -4.36 8.09
N PHE A 262 20.02 -3.90 7.70
CA PHE A 262 20.36 -2.49 7.64
C PHE A 262 20.12 -1.92 6.25
N HIS A 263 19.43 -0.77 6.19
CA HIS A 263 19.17 -0.07 4.94
C HIS A 263 20.49 0.34 4.26
N TYR A 264 20.61 0.13 2.94
CA TYR A 264 21.85 0.36 2.19
C TYR A 264 22.44 1.78 2.32
N LYS A 265 21.59 2.80 2.55
CA LYS A 265 22.03 4.18 2.81
C LYS A 265 22.74 4.37 4.16
N LEU A 266 22.54 3.46 5.13
CA LEU A 266 23.24 3.48 6.41
C LEU A 266 24.63 2.84 6.31
N LEU A 267 24.77 1.84 5.43
CA LEU A 267 26.04 1.12 5.20
C LEU A 267 27.08 1.96 4.42
N ALA A 268 26.64 2.93 3.62
CA ALA A 268 27.53 3.76 2.81
C ALA A 268 28.28 4.86 3.60
N LYS A 269 28.01 5.05 4.89
CA LYS A 269 28.65 6.07 5.73
C LYS A 269 29.93 5.59 6.45
N GLU A 270 30.32 4.32 6.29
CA GLU A 270 31.48 3.73 6.96
C GLU A 270 32.76 3.63 6.11
N ASN A 271 32.78 4.20 4.89
CA ASN A 271 33.97 4.25 4.03
C ASN A 271 34.43 5.69 3.76
#